data_AF-A0A3S1YEG3-F1
#
_entry.id   AF-A0A3S1YEG3-F1
#
_cell.length_a   1.000
_cell.length_b   1.000
_cell.length_c   1.000
_cell.angle_alpha   90.00
_cell.angle_beta   90.00
_cell.angle_gamma   90.00
#
_symmetry.space_group_name_H-M   'P 1'
#
loop_
_entity.id
_entity.type
_entity.pdbx_description
1 polymer ?
#
loop_
_entity_poly.entity_id
_entity_poly.type
_entity_poly.pdbx_seq_one_letter_code
_entity_poly.pdbx_strand_id
1 'polypeptide(L)' 'MSDDLPILSPVEARILGCLIEKKELTPDVYPLT' A
#
# COMPACT_ATOMS: atom_id res chain seq x y z
N MET A 1 -9.52 -19.95 9.97
CA MET A 1 -8.79 -18.68 9.83
C MET A 1 -9.86 -17.61 9.83
N SER A 2 -9.78 -16.59 10.68
CA SER A 2 -10.80 -15.54 10.70
C SER A 2 -10.65 -14.72 9.41
N ASP A 3 -11.66 -14.76 8.55
CA ASP A 3 -11.67 -14.15 7.20
C ASP A 3 -11.92 -12.63 7.22
N ASP A 4 -11.74 -11.98 8.36
CA ASP A 4 -11.94 -10.53 8.49
C ASP A 4 -10.70 -9.77 8.02
N LEU A 5 -10.92 -8.81 7.12
CA LEU A 5 -9.87 -7.91 6.66
C LEU A 5 -9.42 -6.99 7.81
N PRO A 6 -8.11 -6.65 7.88
CA PRO A 6 -7.63 -5.70 8.88
C PRO A 6 -8.20 -4.30 8.61
N ILE A 7 -8.70 -3.64 9.67
CA ILE A 7 -9.05 -2.22 9.59
C ILE A 7 -7.78 -1.40 9.73
N LEU A 8 -7.43 -0.69 8.65
CA LEU A 8 -6.26 0.16 8.59
C LEU A 8 -6.56 1.56 9.16
N SER A 9 -5.60 2.14 9.87
CA SER A 9 -5.60 3.58 10.16
C SER A 9 -5.50 4.39 8.86
N PRO A 10 -5.90 5.68 8.87
CA PRO A 10 -5.78 6.54 7.69
C PRO A 10 -4.36 6.60 7.10
N VAL A 11 -3.34 6.52 7.96
CA VAL A 11 -1.93 6.54 7.54
C VAL A 11 -1.53 5.23 6.86
N GLU A 12 -1.92 4.08 7.42
CA GLU A 12 -1.63 2.77 6.83
C GLU A 12 -2.32 2.60 5.47
N ALA A 13 -3.59 3.01 5.37
CA ALA A 13 -4.32 2.99 4.10
C ALA A 13 -3.64 3.86 3.03
N ARG A 14 -3.10 5.02 3.42
CA ARG A 14 -2.32 5.89 2.53
C ARG A 14 -1.04 5.22 2.07
N ILE A 15 -0.26 4.66 3.00
CA ILE A 15 1.01 3.98 2.68
C ILE A 15 0.75 2.85 1.69
N LEU A 16 -0.26 2.02 1.95
CA LEU A 16 -0.64 0.92 1.06
C LEU A 16 -1.04 1.42 -0.34
N GLY A 17 -1.84 2.48 -0.41
CA GLY A 17 -2.22 3.12 -1.67
C GLY A 17 -1.02 3.67 -2.45
N CYS A 18 -0.07 4.33 -1.78
CA CYS A 18 1.15 4.83 -2.41
C CYS A 18 2.01 3.68 -2.95
N LEU A 19 2.14 2.58 -2.23
CA LEU A 19 2.89 1.41 -2.71
C LEU A 19 2.25 0.80 -3.96
N ILE A 20 0.92 0.67 -3.99
CA ILE A 20 0.19 0.18 -5.17
C ILE A 20 0.35 1.13 -6.36
N GLU A 21 0.15 2.43 -6.15
CA GLU A 21 0.29 3.46 -7.19
C GLU A 21 1.69 3.44 -7.80
N LYS A 22 2.73 3.45 -6.96
CA LYS A 22 4.13 3.54 -7.42
C LYS A 22 4.61 2.26 -8.07
N LYS A 23 4.12 1.10 -7.61
CA LYS A 23 4.41 -0.17 -8.27
C LYS A 23 3.95 -0.18 -9.74
N GLU A 24 2.78 0.39 -10.04
CA GLU A 24 2.20 0.39 -11.39
C GLU A 24 2.66 1.58 -12.25
N LEU A 25 2.70 2.79 -11.68
CA LEU A 25 2.93 4.02 -12.45
C LEU A 25 4.39 4.46 -12.49
N THR A 26 5.20 4.07 -11.51
CA THR A 26 6.62 4.47 -11.40
C THR A 26 7.47 3.29 -10.90
N PRO A 27 7.52 2.18 -11.65
CA PRO A 27 8.20 0.96 -11.19
C PRO A 27 9.71 1.12 -11.03
N ASP A 28 10.30 2.15 -11.63
CA ASP A 28 11.72 2.52 -11.52
C ASP A 28 12.10 3.02 -10.12
N VAL A 29 11.15 3.59 -9.37
CA VAL A 29 11.36 4.06 -7.99
C VAL A 29 10.75 3.14 -6.93
N TYR A 30 10.12 2.03 -7.33
CA TYR A 30 9.59 1.02 -6.42
C TYR A 30 10.62 -0.11 -6.17
N PRO A 31 10.86 -0.56 -4.93
CA PRO A 31 10.26 -0.09 -3.68
C PRO A 31 10.79 1.28 -3.25
N LEU A 32 9.94 2.02 -2.55
CA LEU A 32 10.27 3.34 -1.99
C LEU A 32 11.32 3.21 -0.87
N THR A 33 12.18 4.22 -0.71
CA THR A 33 13.24 4.31 0.33
C THR A 33 12.71 4.79 1.67
#